data_AF-A0A960IGU3-F1
#
_entry.id   AF-A0A960IGU3-F1
#
_cell.length_a   1.000
_cell.length_b   1.000
_cell.length_c   1.000
_cell.angle_alpha   90.00
_cell.angle_beta   90.00
_cell.angle_gamma   90.00
#
_symmetry.space_group_name_H-M   'P 1'
#
loop_
_entity.id
_entity.type
_entity.pdbx_description
1 polymer ?
#
loop_
_entity_poly.entity_id
_entity_poly.type
_entity_poly.pdbx_seq_one_letter_code
_entity_poly.pdbx_strand_id
1 'polypeptide(L)'
;MPTAAPQPPGRTARPARRRLSVAVALALAVLATSLHLLGASPASADAPNLVSRNGITVTATRWISARTLEADISTTLIAPNAVNGPHRIRITLPETYFAQPTTRYPVIYLLHGGAGGNSAQWTTGGGDAEGITRGRNVITVMPDGGKVGWFTNWVNQSAGAQRWADFYLNQVIPWVDGNLRTVAAKNGRAIAGLSMG
;
A
#
# COMPACT_ATOMS: atom_id res chain seq x y z
N MET A 1 26.00 -29.20 59.12
CA MET A 1 25.55 -29.81 60.41
C MET A 1 25.07 -31.24 60.13
N PRO A 2 24.95 -32.12 61.14
CA PRO A 2 25.10 -33.58 61.00
C PRO A 2 23.80 -34.29 60.58
N THR A 3 23.67 -35.63 60.43
CA THR A 3 24.48 -36.78 60.91
C THR A 3 24.21 -37.97 59.94
N ALA A 4 25.22 -38.59 59.30
CA ALA A 4 25.97 -39.78 59.74
C ALA A 4 25.47 -41.14 59.17
N ALA A 5 26.42 -42.07 59.00
CA ALA A 5 26.30 -43.49 58.60
C ALA A 5 27.07 -44.32 59.68
N PRO A 6 27.52 -45.60 59.52
CA PRO A 6 27.36 -46.61 58.46
C PRO A 6 26.77 -47.94 59.06
N GLN A 7 27.17 -49.23 58.87
CA GLN A 7 28.22 -49.99 58.12
C GLN A 7 27.66 -51.45 57.83
N PRO A 8 28.39 -52.59 57.64
CA PRO A 8 27.91 -53.76 56.88
C PRO A 8 28.00 -55.09 57.72
N PRO A 9 28.31 -56.32 57.21
CA PRO A 9 29.37 -56.77 56.27
C PRO A 9 28.82 -57.54 55.02
N GLY A 10 29.59 -58.08 54.06
CA GLY A 10 31.04 -58.03 53.76
C GLY A 10 31.49 -59.13 52.76
N ARG A 11 32.76 -59.04 52.29
CA ARG A 11 33.55 -60.06 51.52
C ARG A 11 33.22 -60.42 50.04
N THR A 12 33.98 -59.77 49.14
CA THR A 12 34.88 -60.36 48.10
C THR A 12 34.40 -61.37 47.04
N ALA A 13 34.39 -60.94 45.76
CA ALA A 13 35.03 -61.65 44.62
C ALA A 13 35.27 -60.71 43.40
N ARG A 14 36.17 -61.10 42.49
CA ARG A 14 36.48 -60.55 41.14
C ARG A 14 36.57 -61.74 40.14
N PRO A 15 36.59 -61.61 38.78
CA PRO A 15 36.83 -60.40 37.98
C PRO A 15 35.95 -60.16 36.71
N ALA A 16 35.83 -58.87 36.35
CA ALA A 16 36.01 -58.26 35.00
C ALA A 16 35.37 -58.80 33.68
N ARG A 17 34.80 -57.83 32.93
CA ARG A 17 34.61 -57.74 31.45
C ARG A 17 33.50 -58.56 30.75
N ARG A 18 32.43 -57.86 30.35
CA ARG A 18 31.86 -57.86 28.98
C ARG A 18 31.39 -56.43 28.63
N ARG A 19 31.07 -56.16 27.35
CA ARG A 19 31.00 -54.79 26.78
C ARG A 19 29.58 -54.20 26.70
N LEU A 20 29.52 -52.87 26.71
CA LEU A 20 28.44 -52.01 26.18
C LEU A 20 28.11 -52.37 24.70
N SER A 21 26.94 -52.02 24.12
CA SER A 21 25.62 -51.62 24.67
C SER A 21 24.60 -51.50 23.53
N VAL A 22 23.30 -51.65 23.89
CA VAL A 22 22.10 -51.06 23.22
C VAL A 22 21.83 -51.42 21.74
N ALA A 23 20.56 -51.71 21.44
CA ALA A 23 20.02 -51.86 20.09
C ALA A 23 18.53 -51.44 20.06
N VAL A 24 17.99 -51.12 18.87
CA VAL A 24 16.53 -51.01 18.55
C VAL A 24 15.81 -49.81 19.21
N ALA A 25 14.95 -49.02 18.54
CA ALA A 25 14.60 -48.89 17.12
C ALA A 25 14.05 -47.46 16.80
N LEU A 26 13.89 -47.15 15.51
CA LEU A 26 13.06 -46.04 15.04
C LEU A 26 11.58 -46.40 15.06
N ALA A 27 10.72 -45.43 15.39
CA ALA A 27 9.30 -45.42 15.05
C ALA A 27 8.89 -43.99 14.66
N LEU A 28 8.26 -43.80 13.51
CA LEU A 28 7.80 -42.48 13.07
C LEU A 28 6.43 -42.17 13.67
N ALA A 29 6.27 -40.96 14.21
CA ALA A 29 4.97 -40.35 14.45
C ALA A 29 4.72 -39.27 13.39
N VAL A 30 3.71 -39.46 12.54
CA VAL A 30 3.35 -38.49 11.49
C VAL A 30 2.52 -37.36 12.12
N LEU A 31 3.13 -36.19 12.27
CA LEU A 31 2.40 -34.99 12.71
C LEU A 31 1.72 -34.33 11.50
N ALA A 32 0.40 -34.49 11.40
CA ALA A 32 -0.40 -33.86 10.34
C ALA A 32 -0.36 -32.32 10.47
N THR A 33 0.37 -31.66 9.58
CA THR A 33 0.44 -30.20 9.51
C THR A 33 -0.70 -29.68 8.63
N SER A 34 -1.81 -29.29 9.27
CA SER A 34 -2.96 -28.66 8.62
C SER A 34 -2.60 -27.24 8.14
N LEU A 35 -1.82 -27.17 7.05
CA LEU A 35 -1.41 -25.92 6.41
C LEU A 35 -2.63 -25.21 5.85
N HIS A 36 -3.18 -24.27 6.63
CA HIS A 36 -4.22 -23.39 6.17
C HIS A 36 -3.63 -22.46 5.11
N LEU A 37 -3.88 -22.78 3.84
CA LEU A 37 -3.63 -21.91 2.70
C LEU A 37 -4.55 -20.70 2.81
N LEU A 38 -4.11 -19.71 3.61
CA LEU A 38 -4.48 -18.31 3.42
C LEU A 38 -4.11 -17.95 1.98
N GLY A 39 -5.11 -17.96 1.11
CA GLY A 39 -4.93 -17.66 -0.31
C GLY A 39 -4.38 -16.26 -0.47
N ALA A 40 -3.08 -16.14 -0.72
CA ALA A 40 -2.44 -14.87 -0.98
C ALA A 40 -3.14 -14.21 -2.17
N SER A 41 -3.74 -13.04 -1.94
CA SER A 41 -4.43 -12.31 -3.00
C SER A 41 -3.45 -12.00 -4.13
N PRO A 42 -3.78 -12.28 -5.41
CA PRO A 42 -2.89 -12.04 -6.54
C PRO A 42 -2.81 -10.54 -6.86
N ALA A 43 -2.15 -9.79 -5.98
CA ALA A 43 -2.14 -8.32 -5.94
C ALA A 43 -0.75 -7.73 -5.63
N SER A 44 0.31 -8.39 -6.10
CA SER A 44 1.70 -7.90 -5.97
C SER A 44 2.57 -7.99 -7.24
N ALA A 45 2.23 -8.85 -8.21
CA ALA A 45 3.04 -9.02 -9.42
C ALA A 45 2.76 -7.95 -10.50
N ASP A 46 1.48 -7.75 -10.84
CA ASP A 46 1.05 -6.87 -11.94
C ASP A 46 0.77 -5.41 -11.53
N ALA A 47 1.00 -5.06 -10.26
CA ALA A 47 0.69 -3.74 -9.72
C ALA A 47 1.41 -2.63 -10.50
N PRO A 48 0.77 -1.46 -10.79
CA PRO A 48 1.45 -0.38 -11.49
C PRO A 48 2.65 0.10 -10.68
N ASN A 49 3.84 0.02 -11.25
CA ASN A 49 5.04 0.56 -10.62
C ASN A 49 5.02 2.09 -10.70
N LEU A 50 4.46 2.73 -9.67
CA LEU A 50 4.33 4.18 -9.55
C LEU A 50 5.71 4.80 -9.24
N VAL A 51 6.43 5.22 -10.27
CA VAL A 51 7.78 5.78 -10.13
C VAL A 51 7.78 7.30 -9.98
N SER A 52 8.83 7.83 -9.33
CA SER A 52 9.13 9.25 -9.23
C SER A 52 9.43 9.86 -10.61
N ARG A 53 8.66 10.87 -11.03
CA ARG A 53 8.83 11.60 -12.30
C ARG A 53 8.00 12.89 -12.30
N ASN A 54 8.24 13.78 -13.27
CA ASN A 54 7.51 15.05 -13.43
C ASN A 54 7.52 15.96 -12.18
N GLY A 55 8.57 15.88 -11.36
CA GLY A 55 8.70 16.65 -10.11
C GLY A 55 7.89 16.12 -8.92
N ILE A 56 7.22 14.97 -9.08
CA ILE A 56 6.68 14.16 -7.99
C ILE A 56 7.71 13.08 -7.63
N THR A 57 8.11 13.05 -6.36
CA THR A 57 8.83 11.94 -5.74
C THR A 57 7.82 11.04 -5.06
N VAL A 58 7.77 9.76 -5.43
CA VAL A 58 6.95 8.75 -4.73
C VAL A 58 7.76 8.26 -3.52
N THR A 59 7.16 8.31 -2.33
CA THR A 59 7.81 7.94 -1.06
C THR A 59 7.29 6.62 -0.50
N ALA A 60 6.03 6.28 -0.78
CA ALA A 60 5.46 4.95 -0.53
C ALA A 60 4.34 4.65 -1.53
N THR A 61 4.06 3.37 -1.77
CA THR A 61 2.87 2.92 -2.52
C THR A 61 2.26 1.71 -1.81
N ARG A 62 0.92 1.63 -1.75
CA ARG A 62 0.18 0.53 -1.12
C ARG A 62 -1.19 0.32 -1.75
N TRP A 63 -1.65 -0.93 -1.78
CA TRP A 63 -3.05 -1.27 -2.03
C TRP A 63 -3.90 -0.99 -0.79
N ILE A 64 -5.14 -0.53 -1.01
CA ILE A 64 -6.17 -0.39 0.04
C ILE A 64 -7.44 -1.19 -0.29
N SER A 65 -7.59 -1.62 -1.54
CA SER A 65 -8.58 -2.62 -1.99
C SER A 65 -7.97 -3.44 -3.13
N ALA A 66 -8.72 -4.37 -3.72
CA ALA A 66 -8.28 -5.17 -4.87
C ALA A 66 -8.00 -4.35 -6.15
N ARG A 67 -8.41 -3.07 -6.20
CA ARG A 67 -8.19 -2.19 -7.36
C ARG A 67 -7.96 -0.71 -7.04
N THR A 68 -8.01 -0.32 -5.76
CA THR A 68 -7.63 1.03 -5.31
C THR A 68 -6.29 0.98 -4.58
N LEU A 69 -5.37 1.83 -5.02
CA LEU A 69 -4.04 2.03 -4.45
C LEU A 69 -3.80 3.50 -4.07
N GLU A 70 -2.80 3.73 -3.24
CA GLU A 70 -2.33 5.05 -2.84
C GLU A 70 -0.83 5.17 -3.12
N ALA A 71 -0.40 6.33 -3.62
CA ALA A 71 0.98 6.78 -3.55
C ALA A 71 1.08 7.95 -2.54
N ASP A 72 1.90 7.79 -1.50
CA ASP A 72 2.38 8.95 -0.75
C ASP A 72 3.53 9.60 -1.55
N ILE A 73 3.56 10.94 -1.57
CA ILE A 73 4.43 11.71 -2.45
C ILE A 73 5.08 12.91 -1.75
N SER A 74 6.10 13.47 -2.38
CA SER A 74 6.60 14.81 -2.10
C SER A 74 6.91 15.58 -3.39
N THR A 75 6.89 16.92 -3.31
CA THR A 75 7.15 17.85 -4.42
C THR A 75 7.63 19.18 -3.84
N THR A 76 8.33 19.99 -4.63
CA THR A 76 8.73 21.36 -4.27
C THR A 76 7.59 22.38 -4.41
N LEU A 77 6.48 22.03 -5.08
CA LEU A 77 5.36 22.94 -5.33
C LEU A 77 4.40 23.10 -4.14
N ILE A 78 4.34 22.09 -3.27
CA ILE A 78 3.43 21.98 -2.13
C ILE A 78 4.24 21.67 -0.88
N ALA A 79 4.20 22.55 0.12
CA ALA A 79 4.93 22.33 1.37
C ALA A 79 4.28 21.22 2.23
N PRO A 80 5.05 20.43 3.01
CA PRO A 80 4.50 19.32 3.80
C PRO A 80 3.43 19.70 4.82
N ASN A 81 3.40 20.97 5.27
CA ASN A 81 2.40 21.52 6.19
C ASN A 81 1.11 22.02 5.50
N ALA A 82 1.02 21.94 4.17
CA ALA A 82 -0.17 22.37 3.41
C ALA A 82 -1.27 21.29 3.34
N VAL A 83 -0.93 20.04 3.68
CA VAL A 83 -1.80 18.85 3.60
C VAL A 83 -2.19 18.31 4.97
N ASN A 84 -3.31 17.58 5.04
CA ASN A 84 -3.81 16.96 6.27
C ASN A 84 -3.18 15.56 6.48
N GLY A 85 -1.87 15.50 6.75
CA GLY A 85 -1.09 14.26 6.89
C GLY A 85 -0.15 14.03 5.70
N PRO A 86 0.11 12.77 5.27
CA PRO A 86 0.93 12.51 4.09
C PRO A 86 0.30 13.10 2.82
N HIS A 87 1.08 13.88 2.05
CA HIS A 87 0.66 14.33 0.73
C HIS A 87 0.52 13.10 -0.19
N ARG A 88 -0.65 12.93 -0.82
CA ARG A 88 -1.06 11.65 -1.41
C ARG A 88 -1.83 11.81 -2.72
N ILE A 89 -1.68 10.80 -3.58
CA ILE A 89 -2.57 10.55 -4.71
C ILE A 89 -3.18 9.16 -4.52
N ARG A 90 -4.50 9.08 -4.38
CA ARG A 90 -5.26 7.82 -4.37
C ARG A 90 -5.78 7.55 -5.79
N ILE A 91 -5.76 6.28 -6.21
CA ILE A 91 -6.03 5.87 -7.59
C ILE A 91 -6.93 4.63 -7.54
N THR A 92 -8.05 4.63 -8.25
CA THR A 92 -8.89 3.43 -8.48
C THR A 92 -8.76 3.02 -9.93
N LEU A 93 -8.37 1.76 -10.16
CA LEU A 93 -8.27 1.17 -11.50
C LEU A 93 -9.60 0.52 -11.92
N PRO A 94 -9.85 0.37 -13.23
CA PRO A 94 -10.94 -0.45 -13.74
C PRO A 94 -10.69 -1.94 -13.45
N GLU A 95 -11.76 -2.71 -13.23
CA GLU A 95 -11.72 -4.17 -13.00
C GLU A 95 -10.99 -4.93 -14.13
N THR A 96 -10.97 -4.38 -15.35
CA THR A 96 -10.30 -4.94 -16.53
C THR A 96 -8.80 -4.62 -16.63
N TYR A 97 -8.23 -3.77 -15.76
CA TYR A 97 -6.92 -3.15 -16.00
C TYR A 97 -5.82 -4.19 -16.27
N PHE A 98 -5.63 -5.16 -15.38
CA PHE A 98 -4.60 -6.21 -15.52
C PHE A 98 -4.95 -7.23 -16.61
N ALA A 99 -6.24 -7.60 -16.73
CA ALA A 99 -6.73 -8.55 -17.73
C ALA A 99 -6.61 -8.05 -19.18
N GLN A 100 -6.48 -6.74 -19.39
CA GLN A 100 -6.33 -6.11 -20.71
C GLN A 100 -5.05 -5.24 -20.76
N PRO A 101 -3.85 -5.85 -20.87
CA PRO A 101 -2.58 -5.12 -20.73
C PRO A 101 -2.31 -4.08 -21.84
N THR A 102 -2.96 -4.20 -23.00
CA THR A 102 -2.84 -3.24 -24.12
C THR A 102 -3.86 -2.10 -24.08
N THR A 103 -4.98 -2.26 -23.34
CA THR A 103 -6.03 -1.24 -23.25
C THR A 103 -5.51 0.04 -22.59
N ARG A 104 -5.97 1.19 -23.09
CA ARG A 104 -5.80 2.51 -22.49
C ARG A 104 -7.15 3.05 -22.02
N TYR A 105 -7.16 3.69 -20.87
CA TYR A 105 -8.38 4.08 -20.17
C TYR A 105 -8.53 5.60 -20.05
N PRO A 106 -9.76 6.15 -20.19
CA PRO A 106 -10.04 7.52 -19.77
C PRO A 106 -9.81 7.69 -18.25
N VAL A 107 -9.55 8.93 -17.84
CA VAL A 107 -9.28 9.30 -16.45
C VAL A 107 -10.30 10.32 -15.95
N ILE A 108 -10.89 10.08 -14.77
CA ILE A 108 -11.65 11.07 -14.02
C ILE A 108 -10.77 11.55 -12.85
N TYR A 109 -10.48 12.84 -12.81
CA TYR A 109 -9.88 13.49 -11.64
C TYR A 109 -10.99 13.94 -10.69
N LEU A 110 -10.96 13.49 -9.44
CA LEU A 110 -11.94 13.83 -8.42
C LEU A 110 -11.31 14.71 -7.33
N LEU A 111 -11.76 15.96 -7.26
CA LEU A 111 -11.24 16.98 -6.35
C LEU A 111 -12.04 17.00 -5.04
N HIS A 112 -11.36 17.09 -3.89
CA HIS A 112 -12.01 16.98 -2.57
C HIS A 112 -12.40 18.34 -1.96
N GLY A 113 -13.24 18.32 -0.93
CA GLY A 113 -13.66 19.52 -0.20
C GLY A 113 -12.63 20.01 0.82
N GLY A 114 -12.60 21.32 1.06
CA GLY A 114 -11.61 21.95 1.95
C GLY A 114 -11.84 21.71 3.46
N ALA A 115 -13.04 21.28 3.85
CA ALA A 115 -13.45 21.05 5.25
C ALA A 115 -12.91 19.71 5.81
N GLY A 116 -11.58 19.58 5.89
CA GLY A 116 -10.92 18.37 6.38
C GLY A 116 -10.85 17.21 5.38
N GLY A 117 -11.26 17.43 4.13
CA GLY A 117 -11.05 16.48 3.05
C GLY A 117 -9.56 16.27 2.73
N ASN A 118 -9.31 15.18 2.01
CA ASN A 118 -8.03 14.75 1.48
C ASN A 118 -8.28 13.77 0.31
N SER A 119 -7.21 13.22 -0.27
CA SER A 119 -7.25 12.17 -1.32
C SER A 119 -8.22 10.99 -1.07
N ALA A 120 -8.62 10.70 0.17
CA ALA A 120 -9.51 9.60 0.52
C ALA A 120 -11.01 9.92 0.45
N GLN A 121 -11.40 11.20 0.34
CA GLN A 121 -12.80 11.63 0.55
C GLN A 121 -13.80 10.94 -0.39
N TRP A 122 -13.45 10.76 -1.65
CA TRP A 122 -14.29 10.11 -2.67
C TRP A 122 -14.42 8.58 -2.51
N THR A 123 -13.73 8.00 -1.54
CA THR A 123 -13.86 6.59 -1.14
C THR A 123 -14.02 6.50 0.38
N THR A 124 -13.00 6.08 1.14
CA THR A 124 -13.14 5.82 2.59
C THR A 124 -13.47 7.05 3.46
N GLY A 125 -13.52 8.26 2.89
CA GLY A 125 -13.99 9.48 3.56
C GLY A 125 -15.44 9.89 3.25
N GLY A 126 -16.28 9.00 2.72
CA GLY A 126 -17.73 9.18 2.61
C GLY A 126 -18.32 9.08 1.20
N GLY A 127 -17.47 9.03 0.16
CA GLY A 127 -17.90 8.71 -1.21
C GLY A 127 -17.84 7.21 -1.52
N ASP A 128 -18.39 6.82 -2.66
CA ASP A 128 -18.23 5.46 -3.21
C ASP A 128 -17.77 5.49 -4.67
N ALA A 129 -16.66 6.17 -4.94
CA ALA A 129 -16.04 6.17 -6.27
C ALA A 129 -15.62 4.76 -6.73
N GLU A 130 -15.57 3.77 -5.82
CA GLU A 130 -15.48 2.37 -6.19
C GLU A 130 -16.80 1.87 -6.80
N GLY A 131 -17.89 1.73 -6.04
CA GLY A 131 -19.17 1.22 -6.55
C GLY A 131 -19.70 2.03 -7.74
N ILE A 132 -19.53 3.35 -7.73
CA ILE A 132 -19.89 4.25 -8.84
C ILE A 132 -19.09 3.95 -10.12
N THR A 133 -17.84 3.47 -10.03
CA THR A 133 -17.03 3.08 -11.20
C THR A 133 -17.06 1.60 -11.55
N ARG A 134 -17.79 0.78 -10.79
CA ARG A 134 -17.89 -0.65 -11.07
C ARG A 134 -18.42 -0.92 -12.49
N GLY A 135 -17.87 -1.91 -13.18
CA GLY A 135 -18.18 -2.27 -14.55
C GLY A 135 -17.77 -1.23 -15.61
N ARG A 136 -17.10 -0.13 -15.24
CA ARG A 136 -16.69 0.93 -16.17
C ARG A 136 -15.18 0.88 -16.43
N ASN A 137 -14.82 0.98 -17.70
CA ASN A 137 -13.43 1.07 -18.15
C ASN A 137 -12.89 2.49 -17.95
N VAL A 138 -12.70 2.91 -16.69
CA VAL A 138 -12.23 4.26 -16.32
C VAL A 138 -11.27 4.17 -15.13
N ILE A 139 -10.23 5.02 -15.14
CA ILE A 139 -9.35 5.23 -13.98
C ILE A 139 -9.88 6.44 -13.20
N THR A 140 -10.00 6.31 -11.88
CA THR A 140 -10.26 7.46 -10.99
C THR A 140 -8.96 7.89 -10.33
N VAL A 141 -8.64 9.18 -10.36
CA VAL A 141 -7.49 9.76 -9.65
C VAL A 141 -8.01 10.81 -8.66
N MET A 142 -7.57 10.70 -7.41
CA MET A 142 -7.97 11.54 -6.28
C MET A 142 -6.69 12.11 -5.62
N PRO A 143 -6.13 13.22 -6.13
CA PRO A 143 -4.97 13.88 -5.52
C PRO A 143 -5.40 14.71 -4.31
N ASP A 144 -4.49 14.90 -3.36
CA ASP A 144 -4.67 15.86 -2.28
C ASP A 144 -4.62 17.31 -2.80
N GLY A 145 -5.57 18.14 -2.35
CA GLY A 145 -5.69 19.57 -2.63
C GLY A 145 -5.50 20.43 -1.39
N GLY A 146 -5.03 19.84 -0.28
CA GLY A 146 -4.61 20.53 0.92
C GLY A 146 -5.73 21.07 1.80
N LYS A 147 -5.32 21.63 2.94
CA LYS A 147 -6.23 22.28 3.89
C LYS A 147 -6.68 23.63 3.34
N VAL A 148 -7.81 23.61 2.63
CA VAL A 148 -8.40 24.77 1.95
C VAL A 148 -7.50 25.34 0.84
N GLY A 149 -6.81 24.48 0.08
CA GLY A 149 -5.85 24.89 -0.97
C GLY A 149 -6.47 25.54 -2.21
N TRP A 150 -7.78 25.41 -2.43
CA TRP A 150 -8.54 25.99 -3.56
C TRP A 150 -8.06 25.58 -4.97
N PHE A 151 -7.23 24.54 -5.08
CA PHE A 151 -6.68 24.03 -6.35
C PHE A 151 -5.97 25.10 -7.21
N THR A 152 -5.60 26.23 -6.60
CA THR A 152 -5.02 27.41 -7.25
C THR A 152 -3.61 27.73 -6.72
N ASN A 153 -2.82 28.48 -7.50
CA ASN A 153 -1.54 28.99 -7.03
C ASN A 153 -1.79 30.17 -6.07
N TRP A 154 -1.41 30.04 -4.79
CA TRP A 154 -1.60 31.13 -3.83
C TRP A 154 -0.67 32.31 -4.14
N VAL A 155 -1.21 33.53 -4.07
CA VAL A 155 -0.44 34.77 -4.27
C VAL A 155 0.54 34.99 -3.11
N ASN A 156 0.08 34.81 -1.86
CA ASN A 156 0.95 34.81 -0.70
C ASN A 156 1.32 33.36 -0.31
N GLN A 157 2.61 33.07 -0.25
CA GLN A 157 3.18 31.77 0.12
C GLN A 157 4.05 31.84 1.39
N SER A 158 3.81 32.84 2.26
CA SER A 158 4.52 33.00 3.54
C SER A 158 4.33 31.83 4.52
N ALA A 159 3.31 30.99 4.31
CA ALA A 159 3.06 29.77 5.08
C ALA A 159 3.75 28.51 4.49
N GLY A 160 4.50 28.65 3.39
CA GLY A 160 5.07 27.56 2.60
C GLY A 160 4.57 27.57 1.15
N ALA A 161 5.19 26.75 0.30
CA ALA A 161 4.79 26.59 -1.10
C ALA A 161 3.36 26.05 -1.22
N GLN A 162 2.53 26.72 -2.03
CA GLN A 162 1.10 26.48 -2.19
C GLN A 162 0.72 26.62 -3.69
N ARG A 163 1.52 26.01 -4.57
CA ARG A 163 1.38 26.13 -6.04
C ARG A 163 0.48 25.01 -6.59
N TRP A 164 -0.78 24.97 -6.14
CA TRP A 164 -1.69 23.87 -6.46
C TRP A 164 -2.00 23.74 -7.95
N ALA A 165 -2.33 24.83 -8.66
CA ALA A 165 -2.65 24.73 -10.08
C ALA A 165 -1.48 24.13 -10.89
N ASP A 166 -0.25 24.53 -10.59
CA ASP A 166 0.96 23.94 -11.18
C ASP A 166 1.17 22.48 -10.77
N PHE A 167 0.89 22.11 -9.51
CA PHE A 167 0.96 20.72 -9.06
C PHE A 167 -0.01 19.83 -9.85
N TYR A 168 -1.27 20.23 -9.99
CA TYR A 168 -2.26 19.47 -10.76
C TYR A 168 -1.90 19.39 -12.26
N LEU A 169 -1.64 20.55 -12.89
CA LEU A 169 -1.46 20.63 -14.34
C LEU A 169 -0.08 20.13 -14.82
N ASN A 170 1.00 20.55 -14.13
CA ASN A 170 2.37 20.33 -14.59
C ASN A 170 3.03 19.09 -13.95
N GLN A 171 2.47 18.54 -12.86
CA GLN A 171 2.99 17.34 -12.21
C GLN A 171 2.01 16.17 -12.24
N VAL A 172 0.83 16.29 -11.61
CA VAL A 172 -0.12 15.17 -11.43
C VAL A 172 -0.57 14.57 -12.77
N ILE A 173 -1.07 15.39 -13.71
CA ILE A 173 -1.52 14.90 -15.02
C ILE A 173 -0.40 14.14 -15.76
N PRO A 174 0.77 14.72 -16.06
CA PRO A 174 1.83 14.02 -16.78
C PRO A 174 2.50 12.89 -15.97
N TRP A 175 2.48 12.95 -14.62
CA TRP A 175 2.90 11.83 -13.77
C TRP A 175 1.96 10.63 -13.92
N VAL A 176 0.64 10.85 -13.87
CA VAL A 176 -0.38 9.81 -14.10
C VAL A 176 -0.25 9.20 -15.50
N ASP A 177 -0.18 10.04 -16.55
CA ASP A 177 -0.19 9.59 -17.96
C ASP A 177 1.02 8.71 -18.37
N GLY A 178 2.13 8.78 -17.63
CA GLY A 178 3.32 7.96 -17.85
C GLY A 178 3.62 6.93 -16.76
N ASN A 179 2.74 6.79 -15.75
CA ASN A 179 2.74 5.67 -14.80
C ASN A 179 1.58 4.69 -15.06
N LEU A 180 0.48 5.16 -15.65
CA LEU A 180 -0.71 4.37 -15.97
C LEU A 180 -1.00 4.36 -17.47
N ARG A 181 -1.75 3.35 -17.93
CA ARG A 181 -2.21 3.25 -19.32
C ARG A 181 -3.44 4.15 -19.55
N THR A 182 -3.21 5.45 -19.65
CA THR A 182 -4.26 6.45 -19.91
C THR A 182 -4.52 6.66 -21.40
N VAL A 183 -5.68 7.22 -21.72
CA VAL A 183 -5.96 7.96 -22.96
C VAL A 183 -5.55 9.42 -22.73
N ALA A 184 -4.27 9.73 -22.99
CA ALA A 184 -3.64 11.01 -22.67
C ALA A 184 -4.10 12.23 -23.51
N ALA A 185 -5.32 12.22 -24.06
CA ALA A 185 -5.91 13.27 -24.89
C ALA A 185 -7.04 14.04 -24.16
N LYS A 186 -7.51 15.17 -24.71
CA LYS A 186 -8.57 16.00 -24.09
C LYS A 186 -9.87 15.23 -23.87
N ASN A 187 -10.27 14.41 -24.84
CA ASN A 187 -11.45 13.53 -24.77
C ASN A 187 -11.27 12.30 -23.86
N GLY A 188 -10.04 12.02 -23.40
CA GLY A 188 -9.74 10.96 -22.45
C GLY A 188 -9.66 11.42 -20.99
N ARG A 189 -9.91 12.71 -20.69
CA ARG A 189 -9.86 13.25 -19.33
C ARG A 189 -11.16 13.97 -18.98
N ALA A 190 -11.68 13.71 -17.79
CA ALA A 190 -12.75 14.46 -17.15
C ALA A 190 -12.33 14.89 -15.74
N ILE A 191 -13.02 15.89 -15.19
CA ILE A 191 -12.79 16.39 -13.85
C ILE A 191 -14.13 16.67 -13.18
N ALA A 192 -14.23 16.37 -11.89
CA ALA A 192 -15.38 16.69 -11.04
C ALA A 192 -14.90 16.96 -9.60
N GLY A 193 -15.73 17.61 -8.80
CA GLY A 193 -15.31 18.07 -7.48
C GLY A 193 -16.45 18.31 -6.50
N LEU A 194 -16.05 18.73 -5.30
CA LEU A 194 -16.87 18.86 -4.11
C LEU A 194 -16.49 20.15 -3.37
N SER A 195 -17.37 21.16 -3.41
CA SER A 195 -17.35 22.40 -2.62
C SER A 195 -16.14 23.33 -2.82
N MET A 196 -14.93 22.85 -2.55
CA MET A 196 -13.66 23.55 -2.86
C MET A 196 -13.11 23.15 -4.23
N GLY A 197 -13.39 21.90 -4.64
CA GLY A 197 -13.00 21.33 -5.93
C GLY A 197 -14.14 21.30 -6.92
#